data_AF-A0A833UTI6-F1
#
_entry.id   AF-A0A833UTI6-F1
#
_cell.length_a   1.000
_cell.length_b   1.000
_cell.length_c   1.000
_cell.angle_alpha   90.00
_cell.angle_beta   90.00
_cell.angle_gamma   90.00
#
_symmetry.space_group_name_H-M   'P 1'
#
loop_
_entity.id
_entity.type
_entity.pdbx_description
1 polymer ?
#
loop_
_entity_poly.entity_id
_entity_poly.type
_entity_poly.pdbx_seq_one_letter_code
_entity_poly.pdbx_strand_id
1 'polypeptide(L)'
;MSDYSPFKGTTGFKRILNATGYSLAGFKAAYQNEAAFRQIVWINLILIPITFFIDVTSVEQALMIGVCLLAIIVELFNSALEAVVDRVSLERHPLSKNAKDMGSAA
;
A
#
# COMPACT_ATOMS: atom_id res chain seq x y z
N MET A 1 -34.48 10.62 1.66
CA MET A 1 -33.54 11.02 2.71
C MET A 1 -32.16 11.06 2.09
N SER A 2 -31.55 12.24 1.94
CA SER A 2 -30.19 12.34 1.42
C SER A 2 -29.23 11.93 2.53
N ASP A 3 -28.64 10.74 2.42
CA ASP A 3 -27.54 10.31 3.28
C ASP A 3 -26.34 11.22 3.02
N TYR A 4 -26.27 12.32 3.77
CA TYR A 4 -25.05 13.12 3.86
C TYR A 4 -24.00 12.25 4.56
N SER A 5 -23.02 11.78 3.80
CA SER A 5 -21.79 11.24 4.35
C SER A 5 -21.26 12.20 5.44
N PRO A 6 -21.06 11.76 6.69
CA PRO A 6 -20.65 12.63 7.79
C PRO A 6 -19.23 13.20 7.61
N PHE A 7 -18.51 12.76 6.57
CA PHE A 7 -17.20 13.25 6.16
C PHE A 7 -17.30 14.51 5.30
N LYS A 8 -18.07 15.52 5.73
CA LYS A 8 -18.01 16.85 5.12
C LYS A 8 -16.61 17.41 5.38
N GLY A 9 -15.77 17.31 4.36
CA GLY A 9 -14.32 17.44 4.47
C GLY A 9 -13.90 18.73 5.15
N THR A 10 -13.09 18.61 6.20
CA THR A 10 -12.34 19.75 6.74
C THR A 10 -11.60 20.42 5.59
N THR A 11 -11.68 21.73 5.44
CA THR A 11 -10.98 22.48 4.39
C THR A 11 -9.60 22.96 4.90
N GLY A 12 -8.71 23.32 3.97
CA GLY A 12 -7.40 23.90 4.29
C GLY A 12 -6.40 22.93 4.94
N PHE A 13 -5.50 23.49 5.75
CA PHE A 13 -4.39 22.77 6.39
C PHE A 13 -4.83 21.57 7.25
N LYS A 14 -5.98 21.69 7.91
CA LYS A 14 -6.57 20.61 8.71
C LYS A 14 -6.89 19.37 7.86
N ARG A 15 -7.26 19.54 6.58
CA ARG A 15 -7.46 18.42 5.64
C ARG A 15 -6.18 17.65 5.36
N ILE A 16 -5.09 18.38 5.14
CA ILE A 16 -3.79 17.80 4.82
C ILE A 16 -3.31 16.97 6.01
N LEU A 17 -3.36 17.54 7.22
CA LEU A 17 -3.01 16.81 8.44
C LEU A 17 -3.86 15.55 8.64
N ASN A 18 -5.18 15.65 8.46
CA ASN A 18 -6.07 14.50 8.56
C ASN A 18 -5.75 13.43 7.50
N ALA A 19 -5.52 13.83 6.25
CA ALA A 19 -5.16 12.92 5.17
C ALA A 19 -3.83 12.21 5.46
N THR A 20 -2.80 12.94 5.91
CA THR A 20 -1.54 12.34 6.35
C THR A 20 -1.75 11.35 7.50
N GLY A 21 -2.62 11.69 8.46
CA GLY A 21 -3.00 10.79 9.56
C GLY A 21 -3.64 9.49 9.06
N TYR A 22 -4.57 9.57 8.11
CA TYR A 22 -5.19 8.40 7.50
C TYR A 22 -4.19 7.56 6.71
N SER A 23 -3.29 8.18 5.94
CA SER A 23 -2.24 7.47 5.20
C SER A 23 -1.29 6.73 6.14
N LEU A 24 -0.86 7.36 7.24
CA LEU A 24 -0.01 6.73 8.25
C LEU A 24 -0.73 5.57 8.96
N ALA A 25 -2.02 5.73 9.27
CA ALA A 25 -2.82 4.67 9.85
C ALA A 25 -2.94 3.46 8.91
N GLY A 26 -3.19 3.69 7.61
CA GLY A 26 -3.23 2.64 6.59
C GLY A 26 -1.90 1.90 6.45
N PHE A 27 -0.79 2.65 6.35
CA PHE A 27 0.56 2.06 6.27
C PHE A 27 0.88 1.23 7.52
N LYS A 28 0.55 1.74 8.70
CA LYS A 28 0.74 1.02 9.97
C LYS A 28 -0.09 -0.25 10.00
N ALA A 29 -1.35 -0.21 9.57
CA ALA A 29 -2.21 -1.38 9.51
C ALA A 29 -1.65 -2.46 8.57
N ALA A 30 -1.22 -2.09 7.35
CA ALA A 30 -0.58 -3.02 6.43
C ALA A 30 0.70 -3.63 7.03
N TYR A 31 1.56 -2.81 7.63
CA TYR A 31 2.78 -3.29 8.28
C TYR A 31 2.50 -4.24 9.46
N GLN A 32 1.47 -4.00 10.24
CA GLN A 32 1.15 -4.86 11.40
C GLN A 32 0.49 -6.17 10.98
N ASN A 33 -0.44 -6.13 10.02
CA ASN A 33 -1.24 -7.30 9.65
C ASN A 33 -0.58 -8.16 8.57
N GLU A 34 0.13 -7.54 7.61
CA GLU A 34 0.65 -8.26 6.43
C GLU A 34 2.15 -8.54 6.51
N ALA A 35 2.49 -9.83 6.56
CA ALA A 35 3.88 -10.27 6.57
C ALA A 35 4.62 -9.93 5.27
N ALA A 36 3.95 -10.09 4.13
CA ALA A 36 4.50 -9.75 2.81
C ALA A 36 4.83 -8.25 2.71
N PHE A 37 3.93 -7.37 3.16
CA PHE A 37 4.21 -5.94 3.25
C PHE A 37 5.44 -5.61 4.09
N ARG A 38 5.60 -6.24 5.27
CA ARG A 38 6.82 -6.05 6.08
C ARG A 38 8.08 -6.48 5.32
N GLN A 39 8.04 -7.64 4.67
CA GLN A 39 9.18 -8.16 3.91
C GLN A 39 9.58 -7.20 2.79
N ILE A 40 8.60 -6.71 2.02
CA ILE A 40 8.84 -5.74 0.96
C ILE A 40 9.44 -4.45 1.54
N VAL A 41 8.93 -3.94 2.67
CA VAL A 41 9.53 -2.77 3.34
C VAL A 41 10.99 -3.01 3.73
N TRP A 42 11.32 -4.17 4.33
CA TRP A 42 12.69 -4.50 4.72
C TRP A 42 13.63 -4.66 3.52
N ILE A 43 13.17 -5.31 2.47
CA ILE A 43 13.93 -5.47 1.21
C ILE A 43 14.21 -4.08 0.62
N ASN A 44 13.19 -3.22 0.53
CA ASN A 44 13.35 -1.86 0.02
C ASN A 44 14.28 -0.99 0.88
N LEU A 45 14.24 -1.15 2.20
CA LEU A 45 15.15 -0.47 3.12
C LEU A 45 16.61 -0.81 2.86
N ILE A 46 16.89 -1.99 2.30
CA ILE A 46 18.24 -2.43 1.92
C ILE A 46 18.56 -2.04 0.48
N LEU A 47 17.65 -2.29 -0.47
CA LEU A 47 17.88 -2.06 -1.89
C LEU A 47 18.05 -0.57 -2.23
N ILE A 48 17.24 0.32 -1.64
CA ILE A 48 17.30 1.76 -1.94
C ILE A 48 18.68 2.33 -1.58
N PRO A 49 19.24 2.16 -0.37
CA PRO A 49 20.60 2.58 -0.07
C PRO A 49 21.65 1.97 -1.00
N ILE A 50 21.53 0.68 -1.34
CA ILE A 50 22.46 0.02 -2.26
C ILE A 50 22.54 0.76 -3.60
N THR A 51 21.43 1.31 -4.11
CA THR A 51 21.44 2.05 -5.39
C THR A 51 22.41 3.24 -5.40
N PHE A 52 22.71 3.85 -4.24
CA PHE A 52 23.65 4.97 -4.13
C PHE A 52 25.12 4.54 -4.11
N PHE A 53 25.40 3.24 -4.00
CA PHE A 53 26.75 2.69 -4.02
C PHE A 53 27.11 2.02 -5.36
N ILE A 54 26.19 2.03 -6.33
CA ILE A 54 26.41 1.49 -7.66
C ILE A 54 26.68 2.64 -8.63
N ASP A 55 27.66 2.47 -9.50
CA ASP A 55 27.97 3.44 -10.56
C ASP A 55 26.96 3.29 -11.72
N VAL A 56 25.88 4.06 -11.65
CA VAL A 56 24.80 4.14 -12.66
C VAL A 56 24.45 5.58 -12.94
N THR A 57 23.80 5.83 -14.07
CA THR A 57 23.27 7.16 -14.37
C THR A 57 22.16 7.55 -13.39
N SER A 58 21.93 8.85 -13.21
CA SER A 58 20.87 9.35 -12.34
C SER A 58 19.48 8.88 -12.76
N VAL A 59 19.26 8.63 -14.05
CA VAL A 59 17.99 8.12 -14.58
C VAL A 59 17.79 6.66 -14.19
N GLU A 60 18.81 5.82 -14.34
CA GLU A 60 18.77 4.42 -13.92
C GLU A 60 18.56 4.30 -12.41
N GLN A 61 19.25 5.12 -11.62
CA GLN A 61 19.06 5.16 -10.17
C GLN A 61 17.61 5.55 -9.79
N ALA A 62 17.05 6.57 -10.45
CA ALA A 62 15.67 6.98 -10.22
C ALA A 62 14.68 5.87 -10.61
N LEU A 63 14.94 5.11 -11.68
CA LEU A 63 14.12 3.96 -12.07
C LEU A 63 14.20 2.83 -11.04
N MET A 64 15.39 2.51 -10.52
CA MET A 64 15.56 1.48 -9.48
C MET A 64 14.78 1.85 -8.20
N ILE A 65 14.91 3.09 -7.74
CA ILE A 65 14.14 3.60 -6.59
C ILE A 65 12.64 3.61 -6.92
N GLY A 66 12.27 3.99 -8.14
CA GLY A 66 10.88 3.98 -8.62
C GLY A 66 10.24 2.59 -8.53
N VAL A 67 10.92 1.55 -9.00
CA VAL A 67 10.45 0.16 -8.93
C VAL A 67 10.34 -0.31 -7.47
N CYS A 68 11.31 0.05 -6.64
CA CYS A 68 11.29 -0.21 -5.20
C CYS A 68 10.03 0.37 -4.53
N LEU A 69 9.74 1.65 -4.79
CA LEU A 69 8.55 2.31 -4.26
C LEU A 69 7.25 1.75 -4.86
N LEU A 70 7.25 1.39 -6.14
CA LEU A 70 6.11 0.76 -6.80
C LEU A 70 5.74 -0.57 -6.13
N ALA A 71 6.72 -1.40 -5.77
CA ALA A 71 6.48 -2.65 -5.05
C ALA A 71 5.76 -2.42 -3.70
N ILE A 72 6.14 -1.37 -2.95
CA ILE A 72 5.44 -1.00 -1.71
C ILE A 72 3.99 -0.59 -1.99
N ILE A 73 3.76 0.18 -3.06
CA ILE A 73 2.41 0.65 -3.45
C ILE A 73 1.52 -0.53 -3.85
N VAL A 74 2.02 -1.42 -4.71
CA VAL A 74 1.29 -2.61 -5.17
C VAL A 74 0.92 -3.50 -4.00
N GLU A 75 1.87 -3.77 -3.11
CA GLU A 75 1.61 -4.59 -1.92
C GLU A 75 0.60 -3.93 -0.96
N LEU A 76 0.64 -2.60 -0.81
CA LEU A 76 -0.34 -1.87 0.00
C LEU A 76 -1.76 -2.01 -0.58
N PHE A 77 -1.90 -1.97 -1.90
CA PHE A 77 -3.17 -2.22 -2.57
C PHE A 77 -3.61 -3.68 -2.44
N ASN A 78 -2.70 -4.64 -2.58
CA ASN A 78 -3.00 -6.05 -2.36
C ASN A 78 -3.54 -6.28 -0.93
N SER A 79 -2.83 -5.75 0.07
CA SER A 79 -3.24 -5.78 1.49
C SER A 79 -4.64 -5.18 1.71
N ALA A 80 -4.92 -4.04 1.08
CA ALA A 80 -6.23 -3.39 1.17
C ALA A 80 -7.35 -4.22 0.51
N LEU A 81 -7.08 -4.83 -0.64
CA LEU A 81 -8.01 -5.73 -1.33
C LEU A 81 -8.29 -6.97 -0.48
N GLU A 82 -7.26 -7.59 0.08
CA GLU A 82 -7.40 -8.75 0.97
C GLU A 82 -8.27 -8.41 2.19
N ALA A 83 -8.01 -7.27 2.85
CA ALA A 83 -8.81 -6.81 3.98
C ALA A 83 -10.30 -6.56 3.62
N VAL A 84 -10.57 -6.05 2.42
CA VAL A 84 -11.94 -5.87 1.93
C VAL A 84 -12.61 -7.21 1.64
N VAL A 85 -11.92 -8.13 0.96
CA VAL A 85 -12.43 -9.46 0.63
C VAL A 85 -12.74 -10.26 1.90
N ASP A 86 -11.84 -10.23 2.89
CA ASP A 86 -12.02 -10.94 4.17
C ASP A 86 -13.14 -10.37 5.02
N ARG A 87 -13.40 -9.06 4.90
CA ARG A 87 -14.55 -8.42 5.56
C ARG A 87 -15.90 -8.82 4.95
N VAL A 88 -15.96 -9.20 3.68
CA VAL A 88 -17.22 -9.56 3.00
C VAL A 88 -17.71 -10.94 3.40
N SER A 89 -16.82 -11.95 3.35
CA SER A 89 -17.14 -13.31 3.82
C SER A 89 -15.87 -14.10 4.05
N LEU A 90 -15.82 -14.82 5.17
CA LEU A 90 -14.76 -15.77 5.47
C LEU A 90 -15.03 -17.17 4.86
N GLU A 91 -16.22 -17.38 4.28
CA GLU A 91 -16.50 -18.60 3.53
C GLU A 91 -15.74 -18.59 2.19
N ARG A 92 -15.23 -19.75 1.80
CA ARG A 92 -14.49 -19.88 0.54
C ARG A 92 -15.44 -19.72 -0.64
N HIS A 93 -15.49 -18.51 -1.19
CA HIS A 93 -16.19 -18.20 -2.44
C HIS A 93 -15.20 -18.16 -3.62
N PRO A 94 -15.53 -18.78 -4.78
CA PRO A 94 -14.64 -18.79 -5.95
C PRO A 94 -14.19 -17.39 -6.40
N LEU A 95 -15.09 -16.40 -6.36
CA LEU A 95 -14.74 -15.01 -6.73
C LEU A 95 -13.80 -14.34 -5.71
N SER A 96 -13.96 -14.61 -4.41
CA SER A 96 -13.07 -14.09 -3.38
C SER A 96 -11.66 -14.67 -3.55
N LYS A 97 -11.57 -15.96 -3.88
CA LYS A 97 -10.31 -16.60 -4.22
C LYS A 97 -9.65 -15.92 -5.43
N ASN A 98 -10.39 -15.77 -6.53
CA ASN A 98 -9.85 -15.13 -7.74
C ASN A 98 -9.38 -13.70 -7.49
N ALA A 99 -10.11 -12.92 -6.68
CA ALA A 99 -9.72 -11.56 -6.34
C ALA A 99 -8.38 -11.52 -5.58
N LYS A 100 -8.20 -12.41 -4.60
CA LYS A 100 -6.93 -12.55 -3.87
C LYS A 100 -5.79 -13.03 -4.78
N ASP A 101 -6.05 -14.06 -5.59
CA ASP A 101 -5.05 -14.62 -6.51
C ASP A 101 -4.57 -13.57 -7.52
N MET A 102 -5.47 -12.71 -8.03
CA MET A 102 -5.12 -11.60 -8.91
C MET A 102 -4.33 -10.50 -8.18
N GLY A 103 -4.72 -10.17 -6.95
CA GLY A 103 -4.02 -9.20 -6.12
C GLY A 103 -2.58 -9.62 -5.83
N SER A 104 -2.37 -10.90 -5.51
CA SER A 104 -1.03 -11.48 -5.29
C SER A 104 -0.20 -11.63 -6.57
N ALA A 105 -0.81 -11.60 -7.74
CA ALA A 105 -0.12 -11.74 -9.03
C ALA A 105 0.36 -10.40 -9.62
N ALA A 106 -0.17 -9.27 -9.11
CA ALA A 106 0.20 -7.92 -9.54
C ALA A 106 1.56 -7.50 -8.98
#